data_AF-A0A8X7C702-F1
#
_entry.id   AF-A0A8X7C702-F1
#
_cell.length_a   1.000
_cell.length_b   1.000
_cell.length_c   1.000
_cell.angle_alpha   90.00
_cell.angle_beta   90.00
_cell.angle_gamma   90.00
#
_symmetry.space_group_name_H-M   'P 1'
#
loop_
_entity.id
_entity.type
_entity.pdbx_description
1 polymer ?
#
loop_
_entity_poly.entity_id
_entity_poly.type
_entity_poly.pdbx_seq_one_letter_code
_entity_poly.pdbx_strand_id
1 'polypeptide(L)'
;MQVKAPWEVFKLDTGTDVWTNLVCSAGSHADIFVRYTLKKGNAFFIFRIIAHLLFAVWFGGKGKTVPPVENPLLLKSATKLAEEIREGKLKSEDVIEAYIDRISVVEPYINATVERSINVALKEAREVDSLIASGKYTKEQLAEEKPLLGVPFSVKLLFNCKGGESSLIGAGGSVIGLGNDILGSVRNPAHFCGIFGHKATHGINNFLFL
;
A
#
# COMPACT_ATOMS: atom_id res chain seq x y z
N MET A 1 0.06 -26.50 -1.21
CA MET A 1 -0.31 -26.09 -2.58
C MET A 1 0.00 -24.60 -2.69
N GLN A 2 1.20 -24.25 -3.17
CA GLN A 2 1.59 -22.84 -3.33
C GLN A 2 0.99 -22.34 -4.64
N VAL A 3 0.04 -21.41 -4.53
CA VAL A 3 -0.46 -20.64 -5.67
C VAL A 3 0.66 -19.68 -6.05
N LYS A 4 1.48 -20.07 -7.03
CA LYS A 4 2.50 -19.22 -7.62
C LYS A 4 1.80 -18.39 -8.69
N ALA A 5 1.46 -17.14 -8.37
CA ALA A 5 0.89 -16.20 -9.32
C ALA A 5 2.03 -15.61 -10.18
N PRO A 6 2.03 -15.79 -11.51
CA PRO A 6 3.13 -15.39 -12.40
C PRO A 6 3.22 -13.87 -12.72
N TRP A 7 2.74 -12.97 -11.87
CA TRP A 7 2.62 -11.53 -12.20
C TRP A 7 3.00 -10.59 -11.03
N GLU A 8 4.11 -10.87 -10.35
CA GLU A 8 4.60 -10.08 -9.20
C GLU A 8 5.37 -8.83 -9.66
N VAL A 9 4.79 -7.65 -9.47
CA VAL A 9 5.27 -6.41 -10.12
C VAL A 9 6.04 -5.45 -9.17
N PHE A 10 5.78 -5.46 -7.86
CA PHE A 10 6.51 -4.59 -6.91
C PHE A 10 6.75 -5.27 -5.56
N LYS A 11 7.99 -5.18 -5.07
CA LYS A 11 8.41 -5.67 -3.75
C LYS A 11 8.81 -4.49 -2.86
N LEU A 12 8.35 -4.45 -1.61
CA LEU A 12 8.65 -3.37 -0.64
C LEU A 12 9.76 -3.73 0.37
N ASP A 13 10.37 -2.73 1.04
CA ASP A 13 11.59 -2.89 1.89
C ASP A 13 11.38 -3.56 3.23
N THR A 14 12.41 -4.32 3.57
CA THR A 14 12.81 -4.81 4.88
C THR A 14 13.63 -3.80 5.71
N GLY A 15 14.12 -2.73 5.10
CA GLY A 15 14.89 -1.63 5.69
C GLY A 15 14.02 -0.53 6.25
N THR A 16 13.24 -0.83 7.30
CA THR A 16 12.69 0.25 8.11
C THR A 16 13.80 0.85 8.96
N ASP A 17 14.04 2.14 8.76
CA ASP A 17 14.64 3.01 9.75
C ASP A 17 14.05 2.65 11.12
N VAL A 18 14.90 2.52 12.14
CA VAL A 18 14.49 2.23 13.53
C VAL A 18 13.31 3.12 13.97
N TRP A 19 13.21 4.31 13.38
CA TRP A 19 12.14 5.30 13.50
C TRP A 19 10.72 4.83 13.14
N THR A 20 10.51 4.17 12.00
CA THR A 20 9.16 3.74 11.57
C THR A 20 8.66 2.61 12.46
N ASN A 21 9.57 1.74 12.91
CA ASN A 21 9.30 0.73 13.93
C ASN A 21 9.00 1.33 15.30
N LEU A 22 9.69 2.40 15.70
CA LEU A 22 9.47 3.07 16.96
C LEU A 22 8.12 3.80 17.00
N VAL A 23 7.74 4.52 15.94
CA VAL A 23 6.47 5.28 15.90
C VAL A 23 5.24 4.35 15.82
N CYS A 24 5.30 3.27 15.03
CA CYS A 24 4.21 2.29 14.99
C CYS A 24 4.12 1.39 16.24
N SER A 25 5.24 1.10 16.91
CA SER A 25 5.24 0.37 18.20
C SER A 25 4.83 1.27 19.36
N ALA A 26 5.25 2.54 19.34
CA ALA A 26 4.89 3.53 20.35
C ALA A 26 3.41 3.90 20.28
N GLY A 27 2.75 3.89 19.10
CA GLY A 27 1.32 4.17 19.02
C GLY A 27 0.44 3.22 19.83
N SER A 28 0.74 1.92 19.83
CA SER A 28 -0.01 0.92 20.59
C SER A 28 0.48 0.74 22.03
N HIS A 29 1.79 0.91 22.28
CA HIS A 29 2.35 0.80 23.63
C HIS A 29 2.21 2.09 24.46
N ALA A 30 2.21 3.28 23.85
CA ALA A 30 2.01 4.53 24.57
C ALA A 30 0.58 4.63 25.12
N ASP A 31 -0.44 4.17 24.38
CA ASP A 31 -1.82 4.26 24.86
C ASP A 31 -2.12 3.25 26.00
N ILE A 32 -1.48 2.07 25.98
CA ILE A 32 -1.56 1.09 27.08
C ILE A 32 -0.72 1.53 28.29
N PHE A 33 0.49 2.07 28.10
CA PHE A 33 1.35 2.53 29.20
C PHE A 33 0.78 3.80 29.86
N VAL A 34 0.19 4.71 29.09
CA VAL A 34 -0.51 5.91 29.60
C VAL A 34 -1.75 5.52 30.42
N ARG A 35 -2.51 4.50 29.99
CA ARG A 35 -3.68 4.02 30.76
C ARG A 35 -3.30 3.24 32.03
N TYR A 36 -2.18 2.52 32.04
CA TYR A 36 -1.72 1.76 33.21
C TYR A 36 -1.05 2.62 34.30
N THR A 37 -0.63 3.85 33.98
CA THR A 37 0.12 4.75 34.89
C THR A 37 -0.70 5.91 35.47
N LEU A 38 -2.04 5.85 35.44
CA LEU A 38 -2.94 6.87 36.00
C LEU A 38 -2.98 6.94 37.55
N LYS A 39 -2.03 6.32 38.27
CA LYS A 39 -2.01 6.27 39.75
C LYS A 39 -0.88 7.04 40.44
N LYS A 40 -0.07 7.85 39.76
CA LYS A 40 1.05 8.56 40.43
C LYS A 40 1.24 10.02 39.99
N GLY A 41 0.62 10.93 40.75
CA GLY A 41 1.14 12.25 41.19
C GLY A 41 1.65 13.29 40.16
N ASN A 42 1.80 14.54 40.64
CA ASN A 42 2.20 15.73 39.86
C ASN A 42 3.55 15.57 39.09
N ALA A 43 4.43 14.67 39.51
CA ALA A 43 5.70 14.40 38.82
C ALA A 43 5.52 13.79 37.41
N PHE A 44 4.47 12.99 37.19
CA PHE A 44 4.19 12.41 35.88
C PHE A 44 3.65 13.46 34.90
N PHE A 45 2.92 14.45 35.40
CA PHE A 45 2.42 15.56 34.59
C PHE A 45 3.57 16.41 34.04
N ILE A 46 4.58 16.69 34.87
CA ILE A 46 5.81 17.40 34.46
C ILE A 46 6.60 16.57 33.45
N PHE A 47 6.79 15.27 33.71
CA PHE A 47 7.46 14.37 32.76
C PHE A 47 6.75 14.35 31.39
N ARG A 48 5.40 14.31 31.37
CA ARG A 48 4.62 14.37 30.12
C ARG A 48 4.83 15.67 29.35
N ILE A 49 4.86 16.82 30.04
CA ILE A 49 5.12 18.12 29.42
C ILE A 49 6.53 18.16 28.83
N ILE A 50 7.52 17.71 29.59
CA ILE A 50 8.92 17.64 29.13
C ILE A 50 9.02 16.70 27.93
N ALA A 51 8.42 15.51 27.98
CA ALA A 51 8.40 14.57 26.87
C ALA A 51 7.70 15.17 25.64
N HIS A 52 6.55 15.84 25.79
CA HIS A 52 5.88 16.53 24.69
C HIS A 52 6.72 17.67 24.11
N LEU A 53 7.43 18.45 24.93
CA LEU A 53 8.30 19.53 24.46
C LEU A 53 9.53 18.96 23.73
N LEU A 54 10.14 17.90 24.26
CA LEU A 54 11.25 17.21 23.59
C LEU A 54 10.79 16.58 22.27
N PHE A 55 9.62 15.95 22.24
CA PHE A 55 9.03 15.44 21.00
C PHE A 55 8.67 16.60 20.04
N ALA A 56 8.13 17.71 20.52
CA ALA A 56 7.83 18.87 19.67
C ALA A 56 9.10 19.51 19.10
N VAL A 57 10.20 19.55 19.84
CA VAL A 57 11.48 20.08 19.34
C VAL A 57 12.15 19.08 18.39
N TRP A 58 12.05 17.79 18.66
CA TRP A 58 12.69 16.75 17.86
C TRP A 58 11.90 16.38 16.59
N PHE A 59 10.56 16.41 16.66
CA PHE A 59 9.65 16.02 15.58
C PHE A 59 8.78 17.15 15.03
N GLY A 60 8.76 18.34 15.65
CA GLY A 60 7.89 19.46 15.25
C GLY A 60 8.28 20.16 13.96
N GLY A 61 9.02 19.49 13.08
CA GLY A 61 9.18 19.91 11.70
C GLY A 61 7.88 19.68 10.93
N LYS A 62 7.57 20.57 9.98
CA LYS A 62 6.54 20.29 8.98
C LYS A 62 7.06 19.15 8.09
N GLY A 63 6.45 17.97 8.18
CA GLY A 63 6.77 16.86 7.28
C GLY A 63 6.54 17.25 5.81
N LYS A 64 7.28 16.63 4.89
CA LYS A 64 7.06 16.84 3.46
C LYS A 64 5.67 16.30 3.09
N THR A 65 4.86 17.11 2.42
CA THR A 65 3.52 16.71 1.97
C THR A 65 3.61 16.07 0.59
N VAL A 66 2.93 14.96 0.40
CA VAL A 66 2.82 14.31 -0.92
C VAL A 66 2.06 15.23 -1.88
N PRO A 67 2.56 15.48 -3.11
CA PRO A 67 1.83 16.28 -4.09
C PRO A 67 0.49 15.64 -4.46
N PRO A 68 -0.54 16.42 -4.83
CA PRO A 68 -1.84 15.88 -5.23
C PRO A 68 -1.73 14.97 -6.46
N VAL A 69 -2.75 14.15 -6.67
CA VAL A 69 -2.86 13.28 -7.85
C VAL A 69 -3.39 14.12 -9.02
N GLU A 70 -2.61 14.21 -10.10
CA GLU A 70 -2.99 14.98 -11.30
C GLU A 70 -3.67 14.10 -12.36
N ASN A 71 -3.20 12.85 -12.51
CA ASN A 71 -3.71 11.95 -13.53
C ASN A 71 -5.05 11.30 -13.08
N PRO A 72 -6.16 11.52 -13.81
CA PRO A 72 -7.47 10.98 -13.44
C PRO A 72 -7.54 9.44 -13.50
N LEU A 73 -6.65 8.78 -14.24
CA LEU A 73 -6.58 7.31 -14.28
C LEU A 73 -6.28 6.72 -12.90
N LEU A 74 -5.47 7.40 -12.10
CA LEU A 74 -5.05 6.97 -10.76
C LEU A 74 -6.18 7.06 -9.72
N LEU A 75 -7.25 7.80 -10.02
CA LEU A 75 -8.42 7.96 -9.16
C LEU A 75 -9.54 6.96 -9.46
N LYS A 76 -9.39 6.13 -10.51
CA LYS A 76 -10.37 5.10 -10.86
C LYS A 76 -10.27 3.91 -9.91
N SER A 77 -11.41 3.27 -9.62
CA SER A 77 -11.41 2.02 -8.87
C SER A 77 -10.77 0.89 -9.67
N ALA A 78 -10.22 -0.11 -8.97
CA ALA A 78 -9.67 -1.31 -9.60
C ALA A 78 -10.68 -2.03 -10.51
N THR A 79 -11.95 -2.11 -10.08
CA THR A 79 -13.02 -2.70 -10.87
C THR A 79 -13.29 -1.94 -12.17
N LYS A 80 -13.20 -0.60 -12.13
CA LYS A 80 -13.42 0.24 -13.30
C LYS A 80 -12.25 0.15 -14.28
N LEU A 81 -11.01 0.14 -13.77
CA LEU A 81 -9.83 -0.09 -14.60
C LEU A 81 -9.90 -1.46 -15.29
N ALA A 82 -10.24 -2.52 -14.54
CA ALA A 82 -10.38 -3.86 -15.10
C ALA A 82 -11.47 -3.93 -16.19
N GLU A 83 -12.60 -3.24 -15.97
CA GLU A 83 -13.68 -3.14 -16.95
C GLU A 83 -13.21 -2.44 -18.23
N GLU A 84 -12.61 -1.26 -18.12
CA GLU A 84 -12.16 -0.48 -19.28
C GLU A 84 -11.04 -1.18 -20.07
N ILE A 85 -10.15 -1.90 -19.38
CA ILE A 85 -9.12 -2.74 -20.00
C ILE A 85 -9.77 -3.89 -20.77
N ARG A 86 -10.70 -4.64 -20.17
CA ARG A 86 -11.44 -5.73 -20.85
C ARG A 86 -12.26 -5.22 -22.04
N GLU A 87 -12.80 -4.01 -21.96
CA GLU A 87 -13.53 -3.38 -23.05
C GLU A 87 -12.61 -2.88 -24.18
N GLY A 88 -11.30 -2.83 -23.96
CA GLY A 88 -10.32 -2.28 -24.90
C GLY A 88 -10.33 -0.75 -25.00
N LYS A 89 -10.95 -0.07 -24.03
CA LYS A 89 -10.98 1.41 -23.96
C LYS A 89 -9.66 1.98 -23.44
N LEU A 90 -8.93 1.19 -22.66
CA LEU A 90 -7.69 1.57 -22.00
C LEU A 90 -6.68 0.41 -22.13
N LYS A 91 -5.41 0.70 -22.40
CA LYS A 91 -4.36 -0.31 -22.42
C LYS A 91 -3.80 -0.53 -21.02
N SER A 92 -3.47 -1.77 -20.71
CA SER A 92 -2.80 -2.14 -19.46
C SER A 92 -1.43 -1.47 -19.36
N GLU A 93 -0.71 -1.32 -20.47
CA GLU A 93 0.59 -0.64 -20.51
C GLU A 93 0.47 0.82 -20.06
N ASP A 94 -0.48 1.59 -20.62
CA ASP A 94 -0.69 3.00 -20.29
C ASP A 94 -1.06 3.18 -18.80
N VAL A 95 -1.81 2.23 -18.23
CA VAL A 95 -2.15 2.23 -16.81
C VAL A 95 -0.90 2.05 -15.97
N ILE A 96 -0.09 1.03 -16.27
CA ILE A 96 1.13 0.73 -15.53
C ILE A 96 2.13 1.89 -15.60
N GLU A 97 2.29 2.51 -16.77
CA GLU A 97 3.13 3.69 -16.96
C GLU A 97 2.66 4.85 -16.06
N ALA A 98 1.36 5.15 -16.05
CA ALA A 98 0.79 6.19 -15.19
C ALA A 98 1.07 5.95 -13.70
N TYR A 99 1.00 4.69 -13.23
CA TYR A 99 1.33 4.34 -11.85
C TYR A 99 2.84 4.46 -11.59
N ILE A 100 3.71 4.04 -12.51
CA ILE A 100 5.17 4.17 -12.37
C ILE A 100 5.59 5.64 -12.28
N ASP A 101 5.00 6.50 -13.11
CA ASP A 101 5.24 7.94 -13.07
C ASP A 101 4.83 8.52 -11.72
N ARG A 102 3.65 8.12 -11.23
CA ARG A 102 3.19 8.54 -9.91
C ARG A 102 4.12 8.09 -8.80
N ILE A 103 4.52 6.81 -8.79
CA ILE A 103 5.46 6.25 -7.82
C ILE A 103 6.74 7.08 -7.81
N SER A 104 7.29 7.40 -8.99
CA SER A 104 8.53 8.18 -9.10
C SER A 104 8.43 9.58 -8.49
N VAL A 105 7.24 10.18 -8.52
CA VAL A 105 6.96 11.49 -7.89
C VAL A 105 6.78 11.38 -6.37
N VAL A 106 6.09 10.36 -5.87
CA VAL A 106 5.75 10.24 -4.44
C VAL A 106 6.86 9.59 -3.61
N GLU A 107 7.69 8.77 -4.22
CA GLU A 107 8.69 7.97 -3.52
C GLU A 107 9.68 8.80 -2.67
N PRO A 108 10.19 9.97 -3.11
CA PRO A 108 11.04 10.82 -2.28
C PRO A 108 10.37 11.36 -1.00
N TYR A 109 9.05 11.22 -0.89
CA TYR A 109 8.24 11.65 0.25
C TYR A 109 7.89 10.49 1.18
N ILE A 110 7.58 9.31 0.63
CA ILE A 110 7.05 8.17 1.39
C ILE A 110 8.06 7.04 1.60
N ASN A 111 9.07 6.92 0.73
CA ASN A 111 10.09 5.87 0.73
C ASN A 111 9.49 4.46 0.96
N ALA A 112 8.53 4.06 0.13
CA ALA A 112 7.71 2.87 0.37
C ALA A 112 8.16 1.65 -0.45
N THR A 113 8.88 1.84 -1.55
CA THR A 113 9.18 0.80 -2.55
C THR A 113 10.64 0.36 -2.51
N VAL A 114 10.92 -0.92 -2.82
CA VAL A 114 12.29 -1.45 -2.92
C VAL A 114 12.67 -1.92 -4.28
N GLU A 115 11.91 -2.88 -4.78
CA GLU A 115 12.16 -3.46 -6.08
C GLU A 115 11.08 -2.94 -7.01
N ARG A 116 11.51 -2.02 -7.88
CA ARG A 116 10.71 -1.54 -8.99
C ARG A 116 11.03 -2.39 -10.21
N SER A 117 10.34 -3.51 -10.38
CA SER A 117 10.48 -4.38 -11.56
C SER A 117 9.74 -3.80 -12.76
N ILE A 118 10.04 -2.55 -13.11
CA ILE A 118 9.34 -1.75 -14.15
C ILE A 118 9.33 -2.48 -15.49
N ASN A 119 10.47 -3.05 -15.89
CA ASN A 119 10.59 -3.75 -17.17
C ASN A 119 9.72 -5.01 -17.24
N VAL A 120 9.59 -5.71 -16.11
CA VAL A 120 8.74 -6.91 -16.00
C VAL A 120 7.27 -6.49 -16.03
N ALA A 121 6.91 -5.46 -15.26
CA ALA A 121 5.58 -4.88 -15.23
C ALA A 121 5.07 -4.46 -16.61
N LEU A 122 5.89 -3.71 -17.35
CA LEU A 122 5.56 -3.25 -18.70
C LEU A 122 5.47 -4.42 -19.68
N LYS A 123 6.33 -5.43 -19.53
CA LYS A 123 6.27 -6.64 -20.37
C LYS A 123 4.98 -7.41 -20.12
N GLU A 124 4.61 -7.66 -18.87
CA GLU A 124 3.37 -8.35 -18.50
C GLU A 124 2.13 -7.56 -18.96
N ALA A 125 2.15 -6.24 -18.82
CA ALA A 125 1.08 -5.38 -19.32
C ALA A 125 0.89 -5.50 -20.84
N ARG A 126 1.98 -5.52 -21.61
CA ARG A 126 1.94 -5.76 -23.07
C ARG A 126 1.41 -7.14 -23.43
N GLU A 127 1.72 -8.16 -22.64
CA GLU A 127 1.19 -9.52 -22.83
C GLU A 127 -0.32 -9.55 -22.59
N VAL A 128 -0.81 -8.83 -21.59
CA VAL A 128 -2.25 -8.65 -21.33
C VAL A 128 -2.95 -7.94 -22.49
N ASP A 129 -2.37 -6.84 -22.98
CA ASP A 129 -2.93 -6.10 -24.11
C ASP A 129 -2.95 -6.96 -25.39
N SER A 130 -1.91 -7.76 -25.61
CA SER A 130 -1.85 -8.73 -26.72
C SER A 130 -2.88 -9.84 -26.58
N LEU A 131 -3.15 -10.32 -25.35
CA LEU A 131 -4.16 -11.32 -25.04
C LEU A 131 -5.57 -10.78 -25.38
N ILE A 132 -5.86 -9.55 -25.01
CA ILE A 132 -7.15 -8.88 -25.31
C ILE A 132 -7.28 -8.67 -26.82
N ALA A 133 -6.22 -8.20 -27.48
CA ALA A 133 -6.19 -8.00 -28.93
C ALA A 133 -6.33 -9.32 -29.72
N SER A 134 -5.87 -10.44 -29.18
CA SER A 134 -6.00 -11.75 -29.82
C SER A 134 -7.46 -12.22 -29.97
N GLY A 135 -8.39 -11.64 -29.21
CA GLY A 135 -9.82 -12.02 -29.24
C GLY A 135 -10.09 -13.45 -28.79
N LYS A 136 -9.11 -14.14 -28.17
CA LYS A 136 -9.22 -15.54 -27.76
C LYS A 136 -10.29 -15.79 -26.70
N TYR A 137 -10.62 -14.77 -25.91
CA TYR A 137 -11.58 -14.84 -24.82
C TYR A 137 -12.71 -13.84 -25.06
N THR A 138 -13.95 -14.22 -24.74
CA THR A 138 -15.04 -13.24 -24.71
C THR A 138 -14.93 -12.34 -23.47
N LYS A 139 -15.61 -11.19 -23.49
CA LYS A 139 -15.57 -10.22 -22.38
C LYS A 139 -16.10 -10.82 -21.08
N GLU A 140 -17.12 -11.65 -21.20
CA GLU A 140 -17.78 -12.36 -20.09
C GLU A 140 -16.85 -13.43 -19.51
N GLN A 141 -16.17 -14.20 -20.38
CA GLN A 141 -15.17 -15.17 -19.95
C GLN A 141 -14.00 -14.50 -19.23
N LEU A 142 -13.52 -13.36 -19.73
CA LEU A 142 -12.47 -12.59 -19.04
C LEU A 142 -12.93 -12.07 -17.69
N ALA A 143 -14.18 -11.64 -17.55
CA ALA A 143 -14.73 -11.16 -16.29
C ALA A 143 -14.84 -12.28 -15.24
N GLU A 144 -15.20 -13.49 -15.66
CA GLU A 144 -15.35 -14.65 -14.78
C GLU A 144 -14.00 -15.28 -14.40
N GLU A 145 -13.14 -15.56 -15.39
CA GLU A 145 -11.86 -16.22 -15.15
C GLU A 145 -10.80 -15.28 -14.58
N LYS A 146 -10.79 -14.00 -15.01
CA LYS A 146 -9.71 -13.04 -14.74
C LYS A 146 -10.26 -11.64 -14.41
N PRO A 147 -11.01 -11.49 -13.30
CA PRO A 147 -11.72 -10.25 -12.97
C PRO A 147 -10.83 -9.01 -12.80
N LEU A 148 -9.54 -9.16 -12.51
CA LEU A 148 -8.56 -8.08 -12.31
C LEU A 148 -7.45 -8.07 -13.36
N LEU A 149 -7.70 -8.62 -14.55
CA LEU A 149 -6.71 -8.66 -15.63
C LEU A 149 -6.21 -7.24 -15.98
N GLY A 150 -4.88 -7.05 -15.95
CA GLY A 150 -4.21 -5.80 -16.31
C GLY A 150 -4.24 -4.70 -15.23
N VAL A 151 -4.86 -4.96 -14.07
CA VAL A 151 -4.89 -3.99 -12.97
C VAL A 151 -3.57 -4.04 -12.19
N PRO A 152 -2.90 -2.90 -11.97
CA PRO A 152 -1.69 -2.85 -11.15
C PRO A 152 -2.00 -3.15 -9.69
N PHE A 153 -1.11 -3.87 -9.02
CA PHE A 153 -1.17 -4.04 -7.57
C PHE A 153 0.23 -4.13 -6.99
N SER A 154 0.34 -3.80 -5.71
CA SER A 154 1.59 -3.84 -4.94
C SER A 154 1.55 -4.98 -3.92
N VAL A 155 2.70 -5.63 -3.67
CA VAL A 155 2.77 -6.77 -2.75
C VAL A 155 3.79 -6.54 -1.64
N LYS A 156 3.36 -6.85 -0.43
CA LYS A 156 4.19 -6.87 0.76
C LYS A 156 5.04 -8.11 0.83
N LEU A 157 6.35 -7.95 0.74
CA LEU A 157 7.28 -9.00 1.10
C LEU A 157 7.34 -9.17 2.62
N LEU A 158 7.22 -10.42 3.06
CA LEU A 158 6.95 -10.77 4.46
C LEU A 158 8.15 -10.50 5.40
N PHE A 159 7.79 -10.26 6.67
CA PHE A 159 8.61 -10.21 7.90
C PHE A 159 9.24 -8.89 8.36
N ASN A 160 9.35 -7.81 7.56
CA ASN A 160 9.90 -6.56 8.14
C ASN A 160 9.47 -5.22 7.51
N CYS A 161 8.34 -5.17 6.80
CA CYS A 161 7.78 -3.89 6.35
C CYS A 161 6.54 -3.54 7.19
N LYS A 162 6.47 -2.35 7.79
CA LYS A 162 5.25 -1.84 8.45
C LYS A 162 4.84 -0.55 7.77
N GLY A 163 3.68 -0.56 7.10
CA GLY A 163 3.03 0.64 6.56
C GLY A 163 3.40 1.05 5.12
N GLY A 164 4.41 0.45 4.49
CA GLY A 164 4.81 0.78 3.12
C GLY A 164 3.66 0.71 2.10
N GLU A 165 2.91 -0.40 2.07
CA GLU A 165 1.76 -0.55 1.17
C GLU A 165 0.68 0.52 1.38
N SER A 166 0.31 0.79 2.63
CA SER A 166 -0.78 1.71 2.93
C SER A 166 -0.40 3.14 2.56
N SER A 167 0.86 3.52 2.80
CA SER A 167 1.40 4.81 2.38
C SER A 167 1.44 4.94 0.85
N LEU A 168 1.79 3.87 0.14
CA LEU A 168 1.82 3.85 -1.33
C LEU A 168 0.42 4.02 -1.94
N ILE A 169 -0.58 3.31 -1.42
CA ILE A 169 -1.97 3.41 -1.87
C ILE A 169 -2.56 4.77 -1.50
N GLY A 170 -2.33 5.25 -0.27
CA GLY A 170 -2.76 6.57 0.17
C GLY A 170 -2.14 7.71 -0.67
N ALA A 171 -0.93 7.49 -1.21
CA ALA A 171 -0.28 8.41 -2.13
C ALA A 171 -0.73 8.26 -3.60
N GLY A 172 -1.57 7.28 -3.93
CA GLY A 172 -2.04 6.98 -5.29
C GLY A 172 -1.02 6.23 -6.16
N GLY A 173 0.01 5.63 -5.56
CA GLY A 173 1.04 4.84 -6.27
C GLY A 173 0.63 3.39 -6.54
N SER A 174 -0.49 2.92 -6.02
CA SER A 174 -1.08 1.61 -6.31
C SER A 174 -2.58 1.65 -6.02
N VAL A 175 -3.38 0.85 -6.73
CA VAL A 175 -4.84 0.75 -6.50
C VAL A 175 -5.21 -0.38 -5.54
N ILE A 176 -4.40 -1.44 -5.47
CA ILE A 176 -4.60 -2.58 -4.57
C ILE A 176 -3.27 -2.94 -3.91
N GLY A 177 -3.32 -3.19 -2.60
CA GLY A 177 -2.18 -3.74 -1.85
C GLY A 177 -2.46 -5.13 -1.30
N LEU A 178 -1.50 -6.02 -1.45
CA LEU A 178 -1.50 -7.32 -0.78
C LEU A 178 -0.59 -7.32 0.44
N GLY A 179 -1.14 -7.67 1.60
CA GLY A 179 -0.39 -7.66 2.87
C GLY A 179 -0.78 -8.79 3.83
N ASN A 180 0.02 -8.96 4.88
CA ASN A 180 -0.24 -9.91 5.97
C ASN A 180 -0.57 -9.18 7.27
N ASP A 181 -1.66 -9.58 7.93
CA ASP A 181 -2.17 -8.99 9.17
C ASP A 181 -2.12 -10.00 10.32
N ILE A 182 -0.98 -10.05 11.01
CA ILE A 182 -0.79 -10.86 12.22
C ILE A 182 -1.35 -10.12 13.45
N LEU A 183 -0.95 -8.87 13.65
CA LEU A 183 -1.30 -8.04 14.81
C LEU A 183 -1.90 -6.69 14.42
N GLY A 184 -2.68 -6.61 13.34
CA GLY A 184 -3.22 -5.35 12.83
C GLY A 184 -2.27 -4.62 11.86
N SER A 185 -1.22 -5.28 11.37
CA SER A 185 -0.18 -4.69 10.50
C SER A 185 -0.68 -4.25 9.11
N VAL A 186 -1.96 -4.42 8.81
CA VAL A 186 -2.64 -3.90 7.62
C VAL A 186 -3.73 -2.93 8.02
N ARG A 187 -4.57 -3.28 9.00
CA ARG A 187 -5.65 -2.40 9.48
C ARG A 187 -5.16 -1.10 10.13
N ASN A 188 -4.10 -1.16 10.94
CA ASN A 188 -3.53 0.02 11.60
C ASN A 188 -2.98 1.03 10.58
N PRO A 189 -2.05 0.65 9.68
CA PRO A 189 -1.56 1.60 8.68
C PRO A 189 -2.64 2.03 7.70
N ALA A 190 -3.61 1.17 7.37
CA ALA A 190 -4.77 1.57 6.56
C ALA A 190 -5.55 2.73 7.21
N HIS A 191 -5.80 2.64 8.52
CA HIS A 191 -6.46 3.69 9.28
C HIS A 191 -5.66 5.01 9.28
N PHE A 192 -4.33 4.94 9.46
CA PHE A 192 -3.47 6.14 9.44
C PHE A 192 -3.37 6.78 8.05
N CYS A 193 -3.47 6.00 6.98
CA CYS A 193 -3.43 6.48 5.60
C CYS A 193 -4.83 6.81 5.03
N GLY A 194 -5.90 6.64 5.81
CA GLY A 194 -7.27 6.92 5.37
C GLY A 194 -7.79 5.96 4.28
N ILE A 195 -7.24 4.75 4.19
CA ILE A 195 -7.61 3.74 3.20
C ILE A 195 -8.37 2.58 3.86
N PHE A 196 -9.06 1.79 3.03
CA PHE A 196 -9.72 0.58 3.49
C PHE A 196 -8.70 -0.55 3.70
N GLY A 197 -8.97 -1.44 4.65
CA GLY A 197 -8.12 -2.61 4.86
C GLY A 197 -8.92 -3.76 5.44
N HIS A 198 -8.98 -4.87 4.70
CA HIS A 198 -9.84 -5.99 5.05
C HIS A 198 -9.04 -7.21 5.49
N LYS A 199 -9.15 -7.62 6.75
CA LYS A 199 -8.62 -8.91 7.26
C LYS A 199 -9.62 -10.04 7.03
N ALA A 200 -9.26 -10.97 6.14
CA ALA A 200 -10.03 -12.19 5.92
C ALA A 200 -10.00 -13.12 7.15
N THR A 201 -11.00 -14.00 7.24
CA THR A 201 -11.06 -15.06 8.26
C THR A 201 -9.85 -15.98 8.16
N HIS A 202 -9.29 -16.35 9.32
CA HIS A 202 -8.15 -17.28 9.38
C HIS A 202 -8.47 -18.58 8.63
N GLY A 203 -7.54 -19.00 7.76
CA GLY A 203 -7.63 -20.25 6.99
C GLY A 203 -8.13 -20.10 5.54
N ILE A 204 -8.68 -18.94 5.14
CA ILE A 204 -9.17 -18.74 3.78
C ILE A 204 -8.08 -18.19 2.86
N ASN A 205 -7.33 -17.17 3.31
CA ASN A 205 -6.16 -16.61 2.62
C ASN A 205 -5.35 -15.76 3.63
N ASN A 206 -4.01 -15.79 3.56
CA ASN A 206 -3.15 -14.86 4.32
C ASN A 206 -2.95 -13.52 3.59
N PHE A 207 -3.54 -13.37 2.40
CA PHE A 207 -3.44 -12.18 1.55
C PHE A 207 -4.65 -11.27 1.80
N LEU A 208 -4.37 -10.07 2.32
CA LEU A 208 -5.36 -9.01 2.52
C LEU A 208 -5.44 -8.08 1.30
N PHE A 209 -6.63 -7.58 1.00
CA PHE A 209 -6.84 -6.48 0.06
C PHE A 209 -6.90 -5.14 0.84
N LEU A 210 -6.08 -4.19 0.41
CA LEU A 210 -6.11 -2.77 0.78
C LEU A 210 -6.72 -1.98 -0.37
#